data_AF-A0A9W8CLE4-F1
#
_entry.id   AF-A0A9W8CLE4-F1
#
_cell.length_a   1.000
_cell.length_b   1.000
_cell.length_c   1.000
_cell.angle_alpha   90.00
_cell.angle_beta   90.00
_cell.angle_gamma   90.00
#
_symmetry.space_group_name_H-M   'P 1'
#
loop_
_entity.id
_entity.type
_entity.pdbx_description
1 polymer ?
#
loop_
_entity_poly.entity_id
_entity_poly.type
_entity_poly.pdbx_seq_one_letter_code
_entity_poly.pdbx_strand_id
1 'polypeptide(L)'
;MASFFTQLRLATDVADFWVYDGAHYGKLRTQRMVQGNSKSPAIAQAFLTFILGAAESLCGKLLVYIDNVYLKDMAGDEVVHIMDVGVMLHCLAAANITVNMQKSLWCATSGMEVLGHAWSIDCSWVPFDHCIATLQGMDFPAMVSSIRHLCSGINSISEHIPWSQALLVPFYEAMGKVRLTKVDQDALCQPWAAL
;
A
#
# COMPACT_ATOMS: atom_id res chain seq x y z
N MET A 1 -5.29 -19.23 5.52
CA MET A 1 -3.89 -18.86 5.87
C MET A 1 -3.95 -17.68 6.85
N ALA A 2 -3.09 -17.64 7.87
CA ALA A 2 -3.14 -16.62 8.92
C ALA A 2 -2.63 -15.25 8.42
N SER A 3 -3.19 -14.16 8.94
CA SER A 3 -2.75 -12.79 8.59
C SER A 3 -1.33 -12.52 9.10
N PHE A 4 -0.55 -11.73 8.37
CA PHE A 4 0.80 -11.30 8.78
C PHE A 4 0.83 -10.76 10.22
N PHE A 5 -0.13 -9.93 10.60
CA PHE A 5 -0.21 -9.36 11.95
C PHE A 5 -0.24 -10.42 13.05
N THR A 6 -0.97 -11.52 12.83
CA THR A 6 -1.07 -12.62 13.81
C THR A 6 0.23 -13.41 13.98
N GLN A 7 1.21 -13.21 13.08
CA GLN A 7 2.54 -13.79 13.20
C GLN A 7 3.41 -13.04 14.21
N LEU A 8 3.13 -11.76 14.48
CA LEU A 8 3.87 -10.96 15.46
C LEU A 8 3.32 -11.19 16.87
N ARG A 9 4.21 -11.43 17.84
CA ARG A 9 3.83 -11.53 19.26
C ARG A 9 3.68 -10.13 19.87
N LEU A 10 2.66 -9.97 20.70
CA LEU A 10 2.58 -8.79 21.56
C LEU A 10 3.54 -8.95 22.74
N ALA A 11 4.09 -7.83 23.18
CA ALA A 11 4.77 -7.76 24.46
C ALA A 11 3.76 -8.05 25.59
N THR A 12 4.21 -8.69 26.67
CA THR A 12 3.35 -9.19 27.75
C THR A 12 2.55 -8.07 28.42
N ASP A 13 3.16 -6.90 28.58
CA ASP A 13 2.57 -5.68 29.14
C ASP A 13 1.53 -5.03 28.21
N VAL A 14 1.64 -5.24 26.91
CA VAL A 14 0.66 -4.74 25.92
C VAL A 14 -0.52 -5.70 25.74
N ALA A 15 -0.30 -7.00 25.94
CA ALA A 15 -1.32 -8.03 25.73
C ALA A 15 -2.57 -7.82 26.60
N ASP A 16 -2.43 -7.23 27.78
CA ASP A 16 -3.53 -6.99 28.72
C ASP A 16 -4.52 -5.92 28.22
N PHE A 17 -4.13 -5.06 27.28
CA PHE A 17 -5.04 -4.13 26.61
C PHE A 17 -5.92 -4.82 25.54
N TRP A 18 -5.58 -6.04 25.15
CA TRP A 18 -6.27 -6.81 24.12
C TRP A 18 -7.00 -8.01 24.71
N VAL A 19 -7.94 -7.70 25.60
CA VAL A 19 -8.81 -8.67 26.26
C VAL A 19 -10.24 -8.50 25.76
N TYR A 20 -10.88 -9.62 25.41
CA TYR A 20 -12.27 -9.65 24.98
C TYR A 20 -13.06 -10.67 25.80
N ASP A 21 -14.37 -10.47 25.86
CA ASP A 21 -15.27 -11.39 26.53
C ASP A 21 -15.47 -12.66 25.69
N GLY A 22 -15.04 -13.79 26.22
CA GLY A 22 -15.25 -15.12 25.65
C GLY A 22 -16.55 -15.77 26.11
N ALA A 23 -17.48 -14.99 26.67
CA ALA A 23 -18.75 -15.45 27.22
C ALA A 23 -18.55 -16.54 28.29
N HIS A 24 -18.96 -17.77 28.00
CA HIS A 24 -18.85 -18.91 28.93
C HIS A 24 -17.41 -19.27 29.32
N TYR A 25 -16.42 -18.82 28.54
CA TYR A 25 -14.99 -19.06 28.80
C TYR A 25 -14.31 -17.93 29.59
N GLY A 26 -15.08 -16.92 29.99
CA GLY A 26 -14.55 -15.73 30.65
C GLY A 26 -13.71 -14.85 29.72
N LYS A 27 -12.80 -14.07 30.30
CA LYS A 27 -11.97 -13.13 29.55
C LYS A 27 -10.85 -13.84 28.81
N LEU A 28 -10.76 -13.62 27.49
CA LEU A 28 -9.71 -14.13 26.64
C LEU A 28 -8.71 -13.02 26.34
N ARG A 29 -7.42 -13.34 26.42
CA ARG A 29 -6.33 -12.40 26.13
C ARG A 29 -5.62 -12.81 24.85
N THR A 30 -5.45 -11.85 23.95
CA THR A 30 -4.67 -12.07 22.74
C THR A 30 -3.16 -11.97 23.03
N GLN A 31 -2.38 -12.92 22.52
CA GLN A 31 -0.91 -12.92 22.60
C GLN A 31 -0.21 -12.45 21.30
N ARG A 32 -0.97 -12.21 20.24
CA ARG A 32 -0.49 -11.86 18.89
C ARG A 32 -1.05 -10.52 18.45
N MET A 33 -0.42 -9.86 17.50
CA MET A 33 -0.93 -8.57 17.07
C MET A 33 -2.31 -8.73 16.40
N VAL A 34 -3.28 -7.94 16.85
CA VAL A 34 -4.66 -7.98 16.34
C VAL A 34 -4.82 -7.14 15.08
N GLN A 35 -5.73 -7.57 14.21
CA GLN A 35 -6.23 -6.72 13.13
C GLN A 35 -7.16 -5.65 13.70
N GLY A 36 -7.16 -4.46 13.09
CA GLY A 36 -8.02 -3.34 13.50
C GLY A 36 -7.40 -2.37 14.50
N ASN A 37 -6.24 -2.68 15.08
CA ASN A 37 -5.47 -1.68 15.81
C ASN A 37 -4.84 -0.68 14.83
N SER A 38 -5.09 0.61 15.05
CA SER A 38 -4.60 1.70 14.20
C SER A 38 -3.08 1.79 14.10
N LYS A 39 -2.34 1.22 15.06
CA LYS A 39 -0.86 1.19 15.06
C LYS A 39 -0.26 -0.07 14.45
N SER A 40 -1.04 -1.14 14.27
CA SER A 40 -0.53 -2.41 13.74
C SER A 40 0.12 -2.29 12.36
N PRO A 41 -0.40 -1.50 11.40
CA PRO A 41 0.27 -1.31 10.11
C PRO A 41 1.66 -0.69 10.22
N ALA A 42 1.83 0.32 11.10
CA ALA A 42 3.12 0.97 11.30
C ALA A 42 4.14 0.04 11.98
N ILE A 43 3.69 -0.78 12.94
CA ILE A 43 4.53 -1.78 13.59
C ILE A 43 4.96 -2.86 12.58
N ALA A 44 4.03 -3.35 11.76
CA ALA A 44 4.31 -4.31 10.69
C ALA A 44 5.35 -3.78 9.70
N GLN A 45 5.16 -2.55 9.21
CA GLN A 45 6.11 -1.85 8.36
C GLN A 45 7.51 -1.80 8.99
N ALA A 46 7.60 -1.25 10.21
CA ALA A 46 8.88 -1.07 10.91
C ALA A 46 9.61 -2.40 11.14
N PHE A 47 8.86 -3.45 11.51
CA PHE A 47 9.40 -4.78 11.70
C PHE A 47 9.97 -5.37 10.40
N LEU A 48 9.22 -5.33 9.30
CA LEU A 48 9.69 -5.84 8.01
C LEU A 48 10.89 -5.05 7.49
N THR A 49 10.86 -3.72 7.61
CA THR A 49 12.00 -2.87 7.24
C THR A 49 13.24 -3.19 8.09
N PHE A 50 13.07 -3.46 9.39
CA PHE A 50 14.18 -3.83 10.26
C PHE A 50 14.83 -5.17 9.87
N ILE A 51 14.02 -6.23 9.70
CA ILE A 51 14.57 -7.56 9.41
C ILE A 51 15.17 -7.65 8.00
N LEU A 52 14.58 -6.98 7.01
CA LEU A 52 15.06 -7.03 5.63
C LEU A 52 16.16 -6.01 5.38
N GLY A 53 16.15 -4.88 6.09
CA GLY A 53 17.18 -3.84 6.00
C GLY A 53 18.55 -4.27 6.53
N ALA A 54 18.61 -5.37 7.30
CA ALA A 54 19.86 -5.96 7.75
C ALA A 54 20.63 -6.68 6.63
N ALA A 55 19.98 -7.01 5.50
CA ALA A 55 20.61 -7.67 4.37
C ALA A 55 21.13 -6.64 3.36
N GLU A 56 22.44 -6.36 3.39
CA GLU A 56 23.09 -5.37 2.51
C GLU A 56 22.85 -5.64 1.02
N SER A 57 22.81 -6.92 0.61
CA SER A 57 22.58 -7.31 -0.79
C SER A 57 21.21 -6.89 -1.35
N LEU A 58 20.24 -6.62 -0.45
CA LEU A 58 18.89 -6.20 -0.79
C LEU A 58 18.70 -4.67 -0.74
N CYS A 59 19.74 -3.92 -0.36
CA CYS A 59 19.68 -2.46 -0.25
C CYS A 59 19.32 -1.82 -1.60
N GLY A 60 18.31 -0.95 -1.61
CA GLY A 60 17.81 -0.29 -2.83
C GLY A 60 16.94 -1.17 -3.76
N LYS A 61 16.83 -2.48 -3.48
CA LYS A 61 16.03 -3.44 -4.27
C LYS A 61 14.65 -3.72 -3.66
N LEU A 62 14.45 -3.37 -2.40
CA LEU A 62 13.22 -3.66 -1.66
C LEU A 62 12.28 -2.45 -1.59
N LEU A 63 11.00 -2.72 -1.79
CA LEU A 63 9.91 -1.86 -1.35
C LEU A 63 9.05 -2.67 -0.36
N VAL A 64 8.92 -2.17 0.86
CA VAL A 64 8.08 -2.78 1.89
C VAL A 64 6.90 -1.86 2.14
N TYR A 65 5.69 -2.42 2.13
CA TYR A 65 4.47 -1.69 2.47
C TYR A 65 3.55 -2.56 3.33
N ILE A 66 3.52 -2.25 4.63
CA ILE A 66 2.75 -2.91 5.68
C ILE A 66 3.07 -4.41 5.76
N ASP A 67 2.34 -5.24 5.03
CA ASP A 67 2.47 -6.70 4.97
C ASP A 67 2.85 -7.22 3.57
N ASN A 68 3.06 -6.31 2.61
CA ASN A 68 3.55 -6.62 1.27
C ASN A 68 5.05 -6.30 1.16
N VAL A 69 5.78 -7.20 0.52
CA VAL A 69 7.20 -7.05 0.21
C VAL A 69 7.39 -7.21 -1.28
N TYR A 70 8.02 -6.22 -1.90
CA TYR A 70 8.36 -6.20 -3.30
C TYR A 70 9.87 -6.19 -3.41
N LEU A 71 10.41 -7.11 -4.20
CA LEU A 71 11.83 -7.17 -4.52
C LEU A 71 11.95 -6.96 -6.03
N LYS A 72 12.73 -5.95 -6.43
CA LYS A 72 12.99 -5.66 -7.84
C LYS A 72 14.48 -5.76 -8.13
N ASP A 73 14.80 -6.25 -9.32
CA ASP A 73 16.12 -6.07 -9.91
C ASP A 73 16.02 -5.10 -11.10
N MET A 74 16.94 -4.14 -11.14
CA MET A 74 17.04 -3.15 -12.23
C MET A 74 18.12 -3.54 -13.25
N ALA A 75 19.01 -4.47 -12.90
CA ALA A 75 20.11 -4.90 -13.76
C ALA A 75 19.68 -5.95 -14.80
N GLY A 76 18.54 -6.60 -14.58
CA GLY A 76 18.01 -7.64 -15.48
C GLY A 76 18.76 -8.97 -15.36
N ASP A 77 19.45 -9.21 -14.25
CA ASP A 77 20.14 -10.47 -13.99
C ASP A 77 19.23 -11.39 -13.17
N GLU A 78 18.60 -12.33 -13.88
CA GLU A 78 17.68 -13.31 -13.29
C GLU A 78 18.34 -14.15 -12.20
N VAL A 79 19.62 -14.53 -12.37
CA VAL A 79 20.33 -15.38 -11.41
C VAL A 79 20.54 -14.61 -10.11
N VAL A 80 20.98 -13.36 -10.21
CA VAL A 80 21.13 -12.47 -9.05
C VAL A 80 19.78 -12.25 -8.38
N HIS A 81 18.70 -12.04 -9.15
CA HIS A 81 17.37 -11.86 -8.60
C HIS A 81 16.87 -13.10 -7.82
N ILE A 82 17.09 -14.30 -8.35
CA ILE A 82 16.76 -15.56 -7.64
C ILE A 82 17.56 -15.69 -6.34
N MET A 83 18.84 -15.30 -6.35
CA MET A 83 19.67 -15.29 -5.13
C MET A 83 19.14 -14.30 -4.10
N ASP A 84 18.77 -13.09 -4.51
CA ASP A 84 18.18 -12.07 -3.63
C ASP A 84 16.83 -12.52 -3.05
N VAL A 85 15.99 -13.20 -3.84
CA VAL A 85 14.76 -13.85 -3.35
C VAL A 85 15.09 -14.85 -2.24
N GLY A 86 16.12 -15.67 -2.43
CA GLY A 86 16.60 -16.62 -1.42
C GLY A 86 17.04 -15.93 -0.13
N VAL A 87 17.80 -14.83 -0.22
CA VAL A 87 18.22 -14.04 0.95
C VAL A 87 17.01 -13.46 1.68
N MET A 88 16.06 -12.86 0.95
CA MET A 88 14.83 -12.32 1.53
C MET A 88 14.03 -13.40 2.29
N LEU A 89 13.83 -14.57 1.68
CA LEU A 89 13.14 -15.69 2.31
C LEU A 89 13.88 -16.19 3.57
N HIS A 90 15.21 -16.23 3.53
CA HIS A 90 16.01 -16.60 4.68
C HIS A 90 15.85 -15.61 5.84
N CYS A 91 15.88 -14.30 5.58
CA CYS A 91 15.64 -13.27 6.60
C CYS A 91 14.25 -13.41 7.24
N LEU A 92 13.21 -13.62 6.43
CA LEU A 92 11.84 -13.82 6.91
C LEU A 92 11.73 -15.09 7.77
N ALA A 93 12.32 -16.20 7.32
CA ALA A 93 12.32 -17.46 8.05
C ALA A 93 13.07 -17.35 9.40
N ALA A 94 14.21 -16.67 9.42
CA ALA A 94 14.97 -16.41 10.66
C ALA A 94 14.15 -15.60 11.68
N ALA A 95 13.26 -14.74 11.19
CA ALA A 95 12.32 -13.97 12.02
C ALA A 95 11.01 -14.73 12.34
N ASN A 96 10.90 -16.03 12.00
CA ASN A 96 9.70 -16.86 12.13
C ASN A 96 8.47 -16.29 11.38
N ILE A 97 8.71 -15.64 10.25
CA ILE A 97 7.66 -15.15 9.36
C ILE A 97 7.44 -16.14 8.22
N THR A 98 6.16 -16.42 7.97
CA THR A 98 5.69 -17.27 6.88
C THR A 98 5.18 -16.42 5.73
N VAL A 99 5.53 -16.83 4.51
CA VAL A 99 5.12 -16.19 3.25
C VAL A 99 3.92 -16.91 2.68
N ASN A 100 2.96 -16.16 2.15
CA ASN A 100 1.81 -16.71 1.45
C ASN A 100 2.18 -17.10 0.02
N MET A 101 2.72 -18.31 -0.16
CA MET A 101 3.14 -18.81 -1.46
C MET A 101 2.04 -18.81 -2.53
N GLN A 102 0.76 -18.94 -2.13
CA GLN A 102 -0.38 -18.93 -3.07
C GLN A 102 -0.71 -17.53 -3.60
N LYS A 103 -0.38 -16.48 -2.85
CA LYS A 103 -0.60 -15.08 -3.24
C LYS A 103 0.67 -14.42 -3.79
N SER A 104 1.84 -15.00 -3.55
CA SER A 104 3.10 -14.47 -4.05
C SER A 104 3.23 -14.67 -5.55
N LEU A 105 3.67 -13.61 -6.23
CA LEU A 105 4.13 -13.67 -7.61
C LEU A 105 5.66 -13.72 -7.61
N TRP A 106 6.25 -14.59 -8.43
CA TRP A 106 7.68 -14.84 -8.47
C TRP A 106 8.21 -14.57 -9.88
N CYS A 107 9.33 -13.84 -9.99
CA CYS A 107 10.01 -13.54 -11.25
C CYS A 107 9.08 -12.97 -12.35
N ALA A 108 8.05 -12.20 -11.96
CA ALA A 108 7.15 -11.58 -12.91
C ALA A 108 7.84 -10.39 -13.59
N THR A 109 7.72 -10.31 -14.92
CA THR A 109 8.34 -9.25 -15.72
C THR A 109 7.35 -8.18 -16.18
N SER A 110 6.05 -8.44 -16.05
CA SER A 110 4.99 -7.49 -16.44
C SER A 110 3.73 -7.70 -15.61
N GLY A 111 2.93 -6.63 -15.52
CA GLY A 111 1.61 -6.67 -14.89
C GLY A 111 1.62 -7.00 -13.39
N MET A 112 2.76 -6.79 -12.72
CA MET A 112 2.87 -7.07 -11.29
C MET A 112 2.13 -5.99 -10.51
N GLU A 113 1.14 -6.38 -9.70
CA GLU A 113 0.42 -5.43 -8.87
C GLU A 113 1.30 -4.95 -7.69
N VAL A 114 1.58 -3.66 -7.66
CA VAL A 114 2.31 -2.96 -6.60
C VAL A 114 1.47 -1.76 -6.16
N LEU A 115 0.90 -1.84 -4.96
CA LEU A 115 0.13 -0.75 -4.35
C LEU A 115 -0.97 -0.16 -5.27
N GLY A 116 -1.74 -1.03 -5.92
CA GLY A 116 -2.82 -0.62 -6.84
C GLY A 116 -2.36 -0.17 -8.23
N HIS A 117 -1.07 -0.34 -8.56
CA HIS A 117 -0.51 -0.07 -9.87
C HIS A 117 0.05 -1.36 -10.49
N ALA A 118 -0.11 -1.54 -11.79
CA ALA A 118 0.59 -2.59 -12.54
C ALA A 118 1.98 -2.08 -12.92
N TRP A 119 3.01 -2.76 -12.46
CA TRP A 119 4.41 -2.52 -12.80
C TRP A 119 4.92 -3.53 -13.83
N SER A 120 5.78 -3.07 -14.74
CA SER A 120 6.50 -3.92 -15.69
C SER A 120 7.98 -3.54 -15.81
N ILE A 121 8.80 -4.46 -16.33
CA ILE A 121 10.27 -4.34 -16.43
C ILE A 121 10.74 -3.17 -17.31
N ASP A 122 9.90 -2.71 -18.24
CA ASP A 122 10.12 -1.49 -19.02
C ASP A 122 9.95 -0.20 -18.21
N CYS A 123 9.82 -0.32 -16.88
CA CYS A 123 9.54 0.75 -15.94
C CYS A 123 8.20 1.44 -16.17
N SER A 124 7.27 0.82 -16.92
CA SER A 124 5.90 1.30 -16.98
C SER A 124 5.19 1.08 -15.64
N TRP A 125 4.40 2.07 -15.28
CA TRP A 125 3.48 2.06 -14.15
C TRP A 125 2.13 2.51 -14.70
N VAL A 126 1.08 1.72 -14.49
CA VAL A 126 -0.28 2.10 -14.85
C VAL A 126 -1.22 1.73 -13.71
N PRO A 127 -2.35 2.43 -13.51
CA PRO A 127 -3.32 2.03 -12.50
C PRO A 127 -3.84 0.63 -12.79
N PHE A 128 -3.98 -0.20 -11.76
CA PHE A 128 -4.52 -1.54 -11.93
C PHE A 128 -6.02 -1.47 -12.23
N ASP A 129 -6.53 -2.38 -13.06
CA ASP A 129 -7.93 -2.35 -13.56
C ASP A 129 -8.96 -2.26 -12.43
N HIS A 130 -8.74 -2.95 -11.32
CA HIS A 130 -9.68 -2.95 -10.20
C HIS A 130 -9.72 -1.59 -9.48
N CYS A 131 -8.64 -0.82 -9.47
CA CYS A 131 -8.62 0.55 -8.93
C CYS A 131 -9.48 1.48 -9.79
N ILE A 132 -9.37 1.36 -11.12
CA ILE A 132 -10.20 2.09 -12.07
C ILE A 132 -11.67 1.67 -11.91
N ALA A 133 -11.95 0.37 -11.87
CA ALA A 133 -13.30 -0.16 -11.69
C ALA A 133 -13.93 0.28 -10.36
N THR A 134 -13.14 0.34 -9.29
CA THR A 134 -13.59 0.84 -7.98
C THR A 134 -14.04 2.30 -8.08
N LEU A 135 -13.25 3.16 -8.75
CA LEU A 135 -13.60 4.56 -8.97
C LEU A 135 -14.82 4.73 -9.86
N GLN A 136 -14.91 3.96 -10.94
CA GLN A 136 -16.05 3.98 -11.87
C GLN A 136 -17.35 3.47 -11.22
N GLY A 137 -17.24 2.54 -10.27
CA GLY A 137 -18.36 1.98 -9.52
C GLY A 137 -18.79 2.82 -8.31
N MET A 138 -18.16 3.97 -8.05
CA MET A 138 -18.57 4.83 -6.94
C MET A 138 -19.93 5.48 -7.23
N ASP A 139 -20.83 5.41 -6.25
CA ASP A 139 -22.05 6.20 -6.27
C ASP A 139 -21.73 7.70 -6.30
N PHE A 140 -22.65 8.48 -6.85
CA PHE A 140 -22.53 9.94 -6.84
C PHE A 140 -22.37 10.44 -5.38
N PRO A 141 -21.32 11.23 -5.08
CA PRO A 141 -20.99 11.53 -3.70
C PRO A 141 -21.97 12.55 -3.09
N ALA A 142 -22.91 12.06 -2.27
CA ALA A 142 -23.91 12.90 -1.60
C ALA A 142 -23.43 13.49 -0.26
N MET A 143 -22.34 12.98 0.30
CA MET A 143 -21.80 13.37 1.61
C MET A 143 -20.34 13.82 1.49
N VAL A 144 -19.91 14.72 2.39
CA VAL A 144 -18.51 15.17 2.47
C VAL A 144 -17.52 14.01 2.61
N SER A 145 -17.89 12.95 3.35
CA SER A 145 -17.09 11.73 3.45
C SER A 145 -16.91 11.04 2.09
N SER A 146 -17.99 10.89 1.33
CA SER A 146 -17.96 10.32 -0.03
C SER A 146 -17.17 11.17 -1.00
N ILE A 147 -17.32 12.50 -0.93
CA ILE A 147 -16.52 13.45 -1.74
C ILE A 147 -15.03 13.28 -1.43
N ARG A 148 -14.67 13.19 -0.14
CA ARG A 148 -13.28 12.98 0.28
C ARG A 148 -12.72 11.67 -0.27
N HIS A 149 -13.52 10.60 -0.24
CA HIS A 149 -13.13 9.30 -0.77
C HIS A 149 -12.89 9.36 -2.28
N LEU A 150 -13.80 10.01 -3.02
CA LEU A 150 -13.65 10.21 -4.47
C LEU A 150 -12.37 10.99 -4.80
N CYS A 151 -12.17 12.14 -4.15
CA CYS A 151 -10.96 12.96 -4.36
C CYS A 151 -9.69 12.16 -4.03
N SER A 152 -9.70 11.38 -2.95
CA SER A 152 -8.54 10.57 -2.56
C SER A 152 -8.21 9.51 -3.61
N GLY A 153 -9.21 8.82 -4.15
CA GLY A 153 -8.98 7.80 -5.16
C GLY A 153 -8.58 8.38 -6.52
N ILE A 154 -9.10 9.55 -6.92
CA ILE A 154 -8.62 10.24 -8.12
C ILE A 154 -7.17 10.71 -7.93
N ASN A 155 -6.83 11.22 -6.74
CA ASN A 155 -5.46 11.63 -6.42
C ASN A 155 -4.48 10.45 -6.45
N SER A 156 -4.89 9.23 -6.09
CA SER A 156 -3.99 8.07 -6.18
C SER A 156 -3.62 7.68 -7.61
N ILE A 157 -4.33 8.18 -8.62
CA ILE A 157 -4.04 7.93 -10.04
C ILE A 157 -3.84 9.24 -10.82
N SER A 158 -3.58 10.36 -10.13
CA SER A 158 -3.57 11.69 -10.73
C SER A 158 -2.52 11.88 -11.81
N GLU A 159 -1.42 11.12 -11.76
CA GLU A 159 -0.36 11.14 -12.76
C GLU A 159 -0.83 10.62 -14.13
N HIS A 160 -1.89 9.80 -14.15
CA HIS A 160 -2.49 9.24 -15.35
C HIS A 160 -3.73 10.00 -15.83
N ILE A 161 -4.20 10.98 -15.06
CA ILE A 161 -5.34 11.81 -15.41
C ILE A 161 -4.83 13.23 -15.61
N PRO A 162 -4.66 13.66 -16.88
CA PRO A 162 -4.33 15.04 -17.18
C PRO A 162 -5.32 15.96 -16.44
N TRP A 163 -4.76 16.95 -15.73
CA TRP A 163 -5.56 18.00 -15.08
C TRP A 163 -6.51 17.50 -13.98
N SER A 164 -6.21 16.35 -13.40
CA SER A 164 -6.93 15.79 -12.25
C SER A 164 -7.22 16.82 -11.15
N GLN A 165 -6.26 17.67 -10.80
CA GLN A 165 -6.46 18.71 -9.79
C GLN A 165 -7.51 19.75 -10.19
N ALA A 166 -7.57 20.14 -11.47
CA ALA A 166 -8.59 21.05 -11.98
C ALA A 166 -9.99 20.41 -11.92
N LEU A 167 -10.08 19.13 -12.28
CA LEU A 167 -11.33 18.35 -12.23
C LEU A 167 -11.86 18.21 -10.79
N LEU A 168 -10.97 18.17 -9.81
CA LEU A 168 -11.32 18.02 -8.40
C LEU A 168 -11.73 19.34 -7.71
N VAL A 169 -11.57 20.51 -8.36
CA VAL A 169 -11.88 21.82 -7.74
C VAL A 169 -13.30 21.90 -7.18
N PRO A 170 -14.38 21.56 -7.92
CA PRO A 170 -15.73 21.70 -7.40
C PRO A 170 -15.98 20.83 -6.15
N PHE A 171 -15.31 19.68 -6.09
CA PHE A 171 -15.38 18.76 -4.95
C PHE A 171 -14.62 19.29 -3.74
N TYR A 172 -13.45 19.91 -3.95
CA TYR A 172 -12.71 20.58 -2.88
C TYR A 172 -13.49 21.76 -2.30
N GLU A 173 -14.15 22.56 -3.16
CA GLU A 173 -15.03 23.65 -2.72
C GLU A 173 -16.20 23.13 -1.88
N ALA A 174 -16.85 22.04 -2.30
CA ALA A 174 -17.93 21.40 -1.55
C ALA A 174 -17.50 20.87 -0.17
N MET A 175 -16.20 20.61 0.03
CA MET A 175 -15.63 20.22 1.33
C MET A 175 -15.13 21.41 2.17
N GLY A 176 -15.27 22.65 1.69
CA GLY A 176 -14.75 23.84 2.37
C GLY A 176 -13.23 23.97 2.34
N LYS A 177 -12.54 23.32 1.40
CA LYS A 177 -11.10 23.52 1.18
C LYS A 177 -10.86 24.79 0.35
N VAL A 178 -9.69 25.41 0.52
CA VAL A 178 -9.30 26.68 -0.12
C VAL A 178 -9.49 26.59 -1.64
N ARG A 179 -10.17 27.58 -2.22
CA ARG A 179 -10.35 27.72 -3.66
C ARG A 179 -8.99 27.81 -4.35
N LEU A 180 -8.80 27.08 -5.44
CA LEU A 180 -7.73 27.41 -6.39
C LEU A 180 -7.88 28.88 -6.76
N THR A 181 -6.79 29.63 -6.66
CA THR A 181 -6.80 31.03 -7.08
C THR A 181 -6.99 31.10 -8.60
N LYS A 182 -7.41 32.26 -9.10
CA LYS A 182 -7.47 32.49 -10.55
C LYS A 182 -6.12 32.23 -11.22
N VAL A 183 -5.01 32.49 -10.51
CA VAL A 183 -3.64 32.20 -10.98
C VAL A 183 -3.41 30.69 -11.13
N ASP A 184 -3.87 29.88 -10.18
CA ASP A 184 -3.76 28.41 -10.26
C ASP A 184 -4.63 27.86 -11.40
N GLN A 185 -5.81 28.43 -11.61
CA GLN A 185 -6.70 28.08 -12.73
C GLN A 185 -6.09 28.46 -14.09
N ASP A 186 -5.55 29.67 -14.22
CA ASP A 186 -4.92 30.16 -15.45
C ASP A 186 -3.61 29.42 -15.78
N ALA A 187 -2.82 29.05 -14.76
CA ALA A 187 -1.62 28.23 -14.90
C ALA A 187 -1.94 26.80 -15.34
N LEU A 188 -3.06 26.24 -14.85
CA LEU A 188 -3.59 24.99 -15.35
C LEU A 188 -4.03 25.16 -16.80
N CYS A 189 -4.67 26.26 -17.21
CA CYS A 189 -5.17 26.53 -18.57
C CYS A 189 -4.09 26.71 -19.67
N GLN A 190 -2.86 27.14 -19.36
CA GLN A 190 -1.83 27.44 -20.37
C GLN A 190 -1.43 26.28 -21.33
N PRO A 191 -1.38 24.99 -20.92
CA PRO A 191 -1.10 23.88 -21.83
C PRO A 191 -2.22 23.66 -22.87
N TRP A 192 -3.42 24.24 -22.66
CA TRP A 192 -4.55 24.10 -23.59
C TRP A 192 -4.48 25.06 -24.79
N ALA A 193 -3.83 26.21 -24.65
CA ALA A 193 -3.71 27.17 -25.76
C ALA A 193 -2.59 26.83 -26.76
N ALA A 194 -1.80 25.78 -26.46
CA ALA A 194 -0.64 25.36 -27.23
C ALA A 194 -0.82 24.01 -27.95
N LEU A 195 -2.02 23.39 -27.85
CA LEU A 195 -2.49 22.24 -28.64
C LEU A 195 -3.59 22.71 -29.60
#